data_AF-A0A7K2BYD8-F1
#
_entry.id   AF-A0A7K2BYD8-F1
#
_cell.length_a   1.000
_cell.length_b   1.000
_cell.length_c   1.000
_cell.angle_alpha   90.00
_cell.angle_beta   90.00
_cell.angle_gamma   90.00
#
_symmetry.space_group_name_H-M   'P 1'
#
loop_
_entity.id
_entity.type
_entity.pdbx_description
1 polymer ?
#
loop_
_entity_poly.entity_id
_entity_poly.type
_entity_poly.pdbx_seq_one_letter_code
_entity_poly.pdbx_strand_id
1 'polypeptide(L)'
;MAKQTSELGNLLALRKLNLTYNRLSGSIPRSFLQLRWLSDFSFKNNAGLCAPADDEFQRWLRRNSSGRGGPNCAPSVSVEEESALPAEFAIKGNYPNPFRTSTTLRFDLPWPAHVGVEIFDVTGRLVIKQYPTDFPAGWGSELSLREVRLPSGAYVYRMTIKTPGDQFIHTGRVVRVR
;
A
#
# COMPACT_ATOMS: atom_id res chain seq x y z
N MET A 1 -21.67 -25.42 -13.45
CA MET A 1 -20.64 -25.03 -14.42
C MET A 1 -21.31 -24.30 -15.58
N ALA A 2 -20.97 -23.03 -15.82
CA ALA A 2 -21.28 -22.33 -17.07
C ALA A 2 -20.06 -21.47 -17.42
N LYS A 3 -19.06 -22.11 -18.03
CA LYS A 3 -17.89 -21.47 -18.65
C LYS A 3 -18.28 -21.16 -20.10
N GLN A 4 -18.91 -20.02 -20.39
CA GLN A 4 -19.04 -19.52 -21.76
C GLN A 4 -19.55 -18.07 -21.86
N THR A 5 -18.88 -17.11 -21.21
CA THR A 5 -19.21 -15.68 -21.40
C THR A 5 -18.16 -14.91 -22.19
N SER A 6 -16.95 -15.45 -22.37
CA SER A 6 -15.84 -14.76 -23.06
C SER A 6 -16.04 -14.60 -24.57
N GLU A 7 -16.74 -15.54 -25.22
CA GLU A 7 -16.93 -15.56 -26.69
C GLU A 7 -17.87 -14.43 -27.17
N LEU A 8 -18.79 -13.96 -26.32
CA LEU A 8 -19.71 -12.88 -26.66
C LEU A 8 -19.00 -11.53 -26.88
N GLY A 9 -17.84 -11.33 -26.25
CA GLY A 9 -17.02 -10.13 -26.46
C GLY A 9 -16.41 -10.05 -27.86
N ASN A 10 -16.34 -11.16 -28.59
CA ASN A 10 -15.76 -11.21 -29.94
C ASN A 10 -16.77 -10.88 -31.05
N LEU A 11 -18.05 -10.70 -30.71
CA LEU A 11 -19.09 -10.36 -31.66
C LEU A 11 -19.07 -8.86 -31.96
N LEU A 12 -18.01 -8.39 -32.64
CA LEU A 12 -17.75 -6.96 -32.83
C LEU A 12 -18.90 -6.20 -33.54
N ALA A 13 -19.70 -6.88 -34.35
CA ALA A 13 -20.85 -6.30 -35.04
C ALA A 13 -22.13 -6.18 -34.17
N LEU A 14 -22.08 -6.61 -32.91
CA LEU A 14 -23.25 -6.67 -32.03
C LEU A 14 -23.74 -5.27 -31.67
N ARG A 15 -25.02 -4.98 -31.96
CA ARG A 15 -25.66 -3.69 -31.66
C ARG A 15 -26.58 -3.73 -30.44
N LYS A 16 -27.20 -4.88 -30.18
CA LYS A 16 -28.13 -5.07 -29.07
C LYS A 16 -27.86 -6.41 -28.40
N LEU A 17 -27.89 -6.44 -27.07
CA LEU A 17 -27.70 -7.65 -26.27
C LEU A 17 -28.57 -7.59 -25.01
N ASN A 18 -29.52 -8.51 -24.89
CA ASN A 18 -30.38 -8.62 -23.73
C ASN A 18 -30.16 -9.95 -23.02
N LEU A 19 -29.57 -9.89 -21.82
CA LEU A 19 -29.33 -11.03 -20.92
C LEU A 19 -30.31 -11.04 -19.74
N THR A 20 -31.35 -10.20 -19.75
CA THR A 20 -32.29 -10.04 -18.63
C THR A 20 -33.07 -11.33 -18.34
N TYR A 21 -33.41 -11.59 -17.08
CA TYR A 21 -34.24 -12.74 -16.65
C TYR A 21 -33.61 -14.11 -16.94
N ASN A 22 -32.31 -14.22 -16.73
CA ASN A 22 -31.60 -15.49 -16.85
C ASN A 22 -31.06 -15.95 -15.48
N ARG A 23 -30.45 -17.14 -15.47
CA ARG A 23 -29.78 -17.71 -14.29
C ARG A 23 -28.26 -17.57 -14.39
N LEU A 24 -27.77 -16.52 -15.08
CA LEU A 24 -26.35 -16.28 -15.22
C LEU A 24 -25.74 -15.83 -13.90
N SER A 25 -24.48 -16.18 -13.69
CA SER A 25 -23.70 -15.79 -12.52
C SER A 25 -22.25 -15.49 -12.89
N GLY A 26 -21.56 -14.77 -12.01
CA GLY A 26 -20.19 -14.31 -12.22
C GLY A 26 -20.09 -12.86 -12.68
N SER A 27 -18.89 -12.46 -13.06
CA SER A 27 -18.61 -11.11 -13.57
C SER A 27 -18.84 -11.03 -15.07
N ILE A 28 -19.40 -9.92 -15.55
CA ILE A 28 -19.46 -9.63 -16.99
C ILE A 28 -18.02 -9.50 -17.51
N PRO A 29 -17.64 -10.24 -18.57
CA PRO A 29 -16.27 -10.23 -19.07
C PRO A 29 -15.84 -8.85 -19.56
N ARG A 30 -14.61 -8.47 -19.21
CA ARG A 30 -13.99 -7.22 -19.71
C ARG A 30 -13.85 -7.16 -21.23
N SER A 31 -13.91 -8.29 -21.93
CA SER A 31 -13.91 -8.31 -23.41
C SER A 31 -15.08 -7.51 -24.01
N PHE A 32 -16.15 -7.24 -23.25
CA PHE A 32 -17.26 -6.41 -23.70
C PHE A 32 -16.85 -4.96 -24.01
N LEU A 33 -15.73 -4.47 -23.44
CA LEU A 33 -15.14 -3.18 -23.80
C LEU A 33 -14.82 -3.06 -25.31
N GLN A 34 -14.64 -4.18 -26.00
CA GLN A 34 -14.33 -4.24 -27.44
C GLN A 34 -15.58 -4.09 -28.32
N LEU A 35 -16.80 -4.21 -27.77
CA LEU A 35 -18.06 -4.11 -28.49
C LEU A 35 -18.41 -2.63 -28.76
N ARG A 36 -17.74 -2.04 -29.76
CA ARG A 36 -17.85 -0.61 -30.09
C ARG A 36 -19.19 -0.19 -30.70
N TRP A 37 -19.93 -1.15 -31.24
CA TRP A 37 -21.21 -0.91 -31.92
C TRP A 37 -22.43 -1.23 -31.04
N LEU A 38 -22.20 -1.74 -29.83
CA LEU A 38 -23.28 -2.09 -28.90
C LEU A 38 -23.91 -0.81 -28.37
N SER A 39 -25.22 -0.65 -28.54
CA SER A 39 -25.95 0.54 -28.11
C SER A 39 -27.08 0.23 -27.13
N ASP A 40 -27.43 -1.04 -26.97
CA ASP A 40 -28.54 -1.47 -26.10
C ASP A 40 -28.17 -2.77 -25.38
N PHE A 41 -27.76 -2.63 -24.13
CA PHE A 41 -27.33 -3.72 -23.27
C PHE A 41 -28.13 -3.76 -21.97
N SER A 42 -28.68 -4.93 -21.62
CA SER A 42 -29.33 -5.17 -20.33
C SER A 42 -28.97 -6.55 -19.78
N PHE A 43 -28.72 -6.63 -18.48
CA PHE A 43 -28.37 -7.88 -17.78
C PHE A 43 -29.12 -8.06 -16.45
N LYS A 44 -30.20 -7.31 -16.24
CA LYS A 44 -30.95 -7.28 -14.97
C LYS A 44 -31.58 -8.65 -14.65
N ASN A 45 -31.97 -8.86 -13.39
CA ASN A 45 -32.64 -10.08 -12.94
C ASN A 45 -31.85 -11.37 -13.24
N ASN A 46 -30.55 -11.32 -12.95
CA ASN A 46 -29.66 -12.47 -12.89
C ASN A 46 -29.08 -12.53 -11.47
N ALA A 47 -29.46 -13.54 -10.68
CA ALA A 47 -29.24 -13.57 -9.23
C ALA A 47 -27.77 -13.58 -8.79
N GLY A 48 -26.81 -13.81 -9.71
CA GLY A 48 -25.39 -13.76 -9.40
C GLY A 48 -24.53 -13.09 -10.46
N LEU A 49 -25.13 -12.40 -11.44
CA LEU A 49 -24.40 -11.71 -12.50
C LEU A 49 -24.16 -10.26 -12.10
N CYS A 50 -22.91 -9.82 -12.20
CA CYS A 50 -22.52 -8.47 -11.79
C CYS A 50 -21.56 -7.83 -12.81
N ALA A 51 -21.55 -6.49 -12.87
CA ALA A 51 -20.62 -5.75 -13.73
C ALA A 51 -19.31 -5.45 -13.00
N PRO A 52 -18.12 -5.56 -13.64
CA PRO A 52 -16.88 -5.05 -13.08
C PRO A 52 -17.01 -3.61 -12.56
N ALA A 53 -16.53 -3.36 -11.33
CA ALA A 53 -16.70 -2.08 -10.65
C ALA A 53 -15.71 -0.99 -11.10
N ASP A 54 -14.74 -1.33 -11.95
CA ASP A 54 -13.73 -0.39 -12.43
C ASP A 54 -14.28 0.71 -13.34
N ASP A 55 -13.61 1.87 -13.32
CA ASP A 55 -14.06 3.07 -14.03
C ASP A 55 -14.17 2.90 -15.55
N GLU A 56 -13.32 2.07 -16.16
CA GLU A 56 -13.36 1.83 -17.60
C GLU A 56 -14.63 1.08 -17.99
N PHE A 57 -14.90 -0.04 -17.31
CA PHE A 57 -16.09 -0.84 -17.55
C PHE A 57 -17.37 -0.08 -17.22
N GLN A 58 -17.40 0.68 -16.12
CA GLN A 58 -18.57 1.49 -15.74
C GLN A 58 -18.84 2.61 -16.75
N ARG A 59 -17.80 3.22 -17.34
CA ARG A 59 -17.97 4.20 -18.45
C ARG A 59 -18.48 3.56 -19.72
N TRP A 60 -18.04 2.34 -20.04
CA TRP A 60 -18.59 1.59 -21.17
C TRP A 60 -20.06 1.22 -20.92
N LEU A 61 -20.38 0.73 -19.72
CA LEU A 61 -21.73 0.30 -19.36
C LEU A 61 -22.75 1.45 -19.43
N ARG A 62 -22.40 2.64 -18.94
CA ARG A 62 -23.25 3.84 -19.02
C ARG A 62 -23.54 4.29 -20.44
N ARG A 63 -22.63 4.05 -21.38
CA ARG A 63 -22.80 4.42 -22.80
C ARG A 63 -23.72 3.47 -23.54
N ASN A 64 -23.69 2.20 -23.16
CA ASN A 64 -24.31 1.14 -23.95
C ASN A 64 -25.53 0.50 -23.26
N SER A 65 -25.89 0.94 -22.04
CA SER A 65 -27.02 0.41 -21.28
C SER A 65 -28.09 1.49 -21.05
N SER A 66 -29.33 1.13 -21.39
CA SER A 66 -30.51 1.99 -21.39
C SER A 66 -31.09 2.27 -19.97
N GLY A 67 -30.33 2.09 -18.89
CA GLY A 67 -30.77 2.34 -17.51
C GLY A 67 -29.68 2.18 -16.45
N ARG A 68 -30.03 2.36 -15.15
CA ARG A 68 -29.11 2.04 -14.04
C ARG A 68 -28.65 0.59 -14.23
N GLY A 69 -27.36 0.41 -14.51
CA GLY A 69 -26.73 -0.89 -14.67
C GLY A 69 -27.08 -1.79 -13.49
N GLY A 70 -27.14 -3.11 -13.72
CA GLY A 70 -27.35 -4.09 -12.66
C GLY A 70 -26.26 -4.03 -11.57
N PRO A 71 -26.26 -4.96 -10.61
CA PRO A 71 -25.34 -4.91 -9.48
C PRO A 71 -23.87 -4.89 -9.96
N ASN A 72 -23.05 -4.05 -9.34
CA ASN A 72 -21.61 -4.10 -9.53
C ASN A 72 -21.04 -5.27 -8.74
N CYS A 73 -20.04 -5.95 -9.29
CA CYS A 73 -19.29 -6.95 -8.54
C CYS A 73 -18.66 -6.24 -7.36
N ALA A 74 -18.56 -6.93 -6.22
CA ALA A 74 -17.82 -6.41 -5.08
C ALA A 74 -16.45 -5.93 -5.58
N PRO A 75 -16.07 -4.66 -5.36
CA PRO A 75 -14.80 -4.18 -5.84
C PRO A 75 -13.72 -5.05 -5.18
N SER A 76 -12.92 -5.73 -5.98
CA SER A 76 -11.59 -6.12 -5.54
C SER A 76 -10.82 -4.81 -5.43
N VAL A 77 -10.95 -4.18 -4.25
CA VAL A 77 -10.27 -2.93 -3.92
C VAL A 77 -8.77 -3.25 -3.85
N SER A 78 -8.11 -3.22 -5.00
CA SER A 78 -6.69 -2.90 -5.07
C SER A 78 -6.64 -1.38 -5.08
N VAL A 79 -6.65 -0.77 -3.90
CA VAL A 79 -6.12 0.60 -3.78
C VAL A 79 -4.64 0.44 -4.09
N GLU A 80 -4.24 0.76 -5.32
CA GLU A 80 -2.88 1.21 -5.55
C GLU A 80 -2.82 2.59 -4.88
N GLU A 81 -2.53 2.59 -3.57
CA GLU A 81 -1.99 3.79 -2.95
C GLU A 81 -0.68 4.05 -3.68
N GLU A 82 -0.70 5.00 -4.60
CA GLU A 82 0.51 5.68 -5.00
C GLU A 82 0.97 6.45 -3.76
N SER A 83 1.62 5.71 -2.86
CA SER A 83 2.21 6.23 -1.63
C SER A 83 3.34 7.14 -2.07
N ALA A 84 3.05 8.45 -2.16
CA ALA A 84 4.06 9.45 -2.42
C ALA A 84 5.19 9.23 -1.40
N LEU A 85 6.40 8.89 -1.87
CA LEU A 85 7.55 8.72 -0.99
C LEU A 85 7.85 10.04 -0.26
N PRO A 86 8.43 9.99 0.96
CA PRO A 86 8.87 11.21 1.63
C PRO A 86 9.90 11.93 0.76
N ALA A 87 9.81 13.27 0.69
CA ALA A 87 10.74 14.07 -0.11
C ALA A 87 12.15 14.18 0.53
N GLU A 88 12.22 13.99 1.84
CA GLU A 88 13.45 14.14 2.63
C GLU A 88 13.49 13.15 3.79
N PHE A 89 14.70 12.91 4.30
CA PHE A 89 14.88 12.13 5.52
C PHE A 89 14.35 12.92 6.73
N ALA A 90 13.50 12.29 7.53
CA ALA A 90 12.97 12.89 8.74
C ALA A 90 12.98 11.90 9.90
N ILE A 91 13.44 12.33 11.08
CA ILE A 91 13.30 11.55 12.31
C ILE A 91 12.08 12.03 13.09
N LYS A 92 11.23 11.10 13.54
CA LYS A 92 10.07 11.40 14.39
C LYS A 92 10.40 11.28 15.89
N GLY A 93 11.62 10.86 16.20
CA GLY A 93 12.09 10.61 17.55
C GLY A 93 11.93 9.16 17.98
N ASN A 94 12.21 8.91 19.26
CA ASN A 94 12.05 7.60 19.86
C ASN A 94 10.78 7.53 20.71
N TYR A 95 10.03 6.43 20.63
CA TYR A 95 8.88 6.18 21.49
C TYR A 95 8.93 4.77 22.09
N PRO A 96 8.66 4.61 23.41
CA PRO A 96 8.47 5.68 24.39
C PRO A 96 9.78 6.45 24.72
N ASN A 97 9.67 7.74 25.09
CA ASN A 97 10.78 8.52 25.65
C ASN A 97 10.27 9.36 26.83
N PRO A 98 10.66 9.06 28.08
CA PRO A 98 11.62 8.04 28.51
C PRO A 98 11.16 6.58 28.28
N PHE A 99 12.10 5.64 28.19
CA PHE A 99 11.81 4.20 28.07
C PHE A 99 12.39 3.37 29.22
N ARG A 100 11.83 2.17 29.46
CA ARG A 100 12.32 1.22 30.49
C ARG A 100 13.33 0.22 29.94
N THR A 101 12.86 -0.68 29.08
CA THR A 101 13.64 -1.81 28.55
C THR A 101 13.83 -1.73 27.03
N SER A 102 12.94 -1.04 26.33
CA SER A 102 13.01 -0.86 24.88
C SER A 102 12.41 0.46 24.43
N THR A 103 12.91 0.97 23.31
CA THR A 103 12.33 2.11 22.58
C THR A 103 12.46 1.86 21.08
N THR A 104 11.59 2.45 20.29
CA THR A 104 11.67 2.42 18.83
C THR A 104 12.03 3.79 18.30
N LEU A 105 13.05 3.87 17.44
CA LEU A 105 13.35 5.06 16.64
C LEU A 105 12.50 5.01 15.37
N ARG A 106 11.70 6.06 15.14
CA ARG A 106 10.84 6.20 13.95
C ARG A 106 11.42 7.23 12.99
N PHE A 107 11.52 6.89 11.71
CA PHE A 107 12.09 7.76 10.69
C PHE A 107 11.48 7.50 9.30
N ASP A 108 11.52 8.50 8.45
CA ASP A 108 11.07 8.46 7.05
C ASP A 108 12.29 8.43 6.13
N LEU A 109 12.25 7.62 5.07
CA LEU A 109 13.34 7.45 4.13
C LEU A 109 12.90 7.78 2.69
N PRO A 110 13.48 8.82 2.05
CA PRO A 110 13.22 9.11 0.64
C PRO A 110 13.78 8.05 -0.32
N TRP A 111 14.80 7.31 0.11
CA TRP A 111 15.49 6.28 -0.69
C TRP A 111 15.82 5.05 0.16
N PRO A 112 15.98 3.87 -0.44
CA PRO A 112 16.48 2.70 0.27
C PRO A 112 17.88 2.97 0.86
N ALA A 113 18.11 2.53 2.10
CA ALA A 113 19.36 2.82 2.80
C ALA A 113 19.73 1.76 3.86
N HIS A 114 21.03 1.64 4.14
CA HIS A 114 21.55 0.90 5.28
C HIS A 114 21.60 1.81 6.51
N VAL A 115 20.76 1.52 7.51
CA VAL A 115 20.64 2.33 8.73
C VAL A 115 21.27 1.61 9.91
N GLY A 116 22.28 2.23 10.53
CA GLY A 116 22.92 1.76 11.77
C GLY A 116 22.76 2.77 12.90
N VAL A 117 22.74 2.29 14.15
CA VAL A 117 22.60 3.14 15.34
C VAL A 117 23.63 2.78 16.39
N GLU A 118 24.30 3.80 16.91
CA GLU A 118 25.23 3.71 18.03
C GLU A 118 24.72 4.58 19.17
N ILE A 119 24.81 4.11 20.42
CA ILE A 119 24.39 4.85 21.61
C ILE A 119 25.61 5.06 22.50
N PHE A 120 25.74 6.29 22.98
CA PHE A 120 26.82 6.76 23.83
C PHE A 120 26.24 7.26 25.16
N ASP A 121 26.96 7.04 26.25
CA ASP A 121 26.69 7.75 27.50
C ASP A 121 27.15 9.22 27.41
N VAL A 122 26.84 10.01 28.44
CA VAL A 122 27.15 11.46 28.47
C VAL A 122 28.64 11.78 28.47
N THR A 123 29.51 10.80 28.75
CA THR A 123 30.96 10.98 28.66
C THR A 123 31.52 10.59 27.28
N GLY A 124 30.65 10.17 26.36
CA GLY A 124 31.03 9.79 24.98
C GLY A 124 31.46 8.34 24.82
N ARG A 125 31.30 7.48 25.84
CA ARG A 125 31.62 6.06 25.73
C ARG A 125 30.49 5.33 25.00
N LEU A 126 30.85 4.55 23.98
CA LEU A 126 29.91 3.69 23.26
C LEU A 126 29.38 2.60 24.20
N VAL A 127 28.06 2.56 24.36
CA VAL A 127 27.37 1.58 25.24
C VAL A 127 26.52 0.57 24.47
N ILE A 128 26.02 0.94 23.29
CA ILE A 128 25.26 0.04 22.40
C ILE A 128 25.65 0.30 20.95
N LYS A 129 25.77 -0.77 20.18
CA LYS A 129 25.96 -0.73 18.74
C LYS A 129 24.99 -1.67 18.06
N GLN A 130 24.13 -1.12 17.22
CA GLN A 130 23.27 -1.88 16.31
C GLN A 130 23.86 -1.82 14.91
N TYR A 131 24.13 -3.00 14.35
CA TYR A 131 24.70 -3.11 13.02
C TYR A 131 23.74 -2.55 11.96
N PRO A 132 24.28 -1.94 10.88
CA PRO A 132 23.46 -1.43 9.80
C PRO A 132 22.51 -2.49 9.24
N THR A 133 21.24 -2.12 9.06
CA THR A 133 20.19 -2.97 8.50
C THR A 133 19.59 -2.25 7.29
N ASP A 134 19.19 -3.01 6.27
CA ASP A 134 18.50 -2.50 5.09
C ASP A 134 17.09 -2.03 5.39
N PHE A 135 16.75 -0.83 4.94
CA PHE A 135 15.40 -0.30 4.95
C PHE A 135 15.01 0.15 3.54
N PRO A 136 13.78 -0.14 3.08
CA PRO A 136 13.25 0.41 1.85
C PRO A 136 12.95 1.92 2.01
N ALA A 137 12.78 2.62 0.89
CA ALA A 137 12.18 3.95 0.91
C ALA A 137 10.74 3.86 1.40
N GLY A 138 10.31 4.84 2.19
CA GLY A 138 8.94 4.89 2.71
C GLY A 138 8.81 5.65 4.02
N TRP A 139 7.56 5.77 4.45
CA TRP A 139 7.17 6.45 5.68
C TRP A 139 7.28 5.51 6.89
N GLY A 140 7.64 6.08 8.04
CA GLY A 140 7.45 5.42 9.33
C GLY A 140 8.27 4.15 9.54
N SER A 141 9.47 4.07 8.95
CA SER A 141 10.42 3.00 9.25
C SER A 141 10.75 2.96 10.75
N GLU A 142 10.85 1.76 11.31
CA GLU A 142 11.02 1.54 12.74
C GLU A 142 12.30 0.74 13.03
N LEU A 143 13.18 1.30 13.86
CA LEU A 143 14.35 0.60 14.38
C LEU A 143 14.19 0.41 15.89
N SER A 144 14.00 -0.85 16.30
CA SER A 144 13.79 -1.23 17.70
C SER A 144 15.12 -1.38 18.44
N LEU A 145 15.28 -0.64 19.54
CA LEU A 145 16.33 -0.85 20.55
C LEU A 145 15.73 -1.69 21.68
N ARG A 146 15.95 -3.01 21.68
CA ARG A 146 15.37 -3.95 22.65
C ARG A 146 16.38 -4.37 23.71
N GLU A 147 15.85 -4.79 24.87
CA GLU A 147 16.64 -5.39 25.97
C GLU A 147 17.80 -4.52 26.47
N VAL A 148 17.58 -3.20 26.52
CA VAL A 148 18.58 -2.22 26.91
C VAL A 148 18.83 -2.25 28.41
N ARG A 149 19.92 -2.92 28.82
CA ARG A 149 20.40 -3.00 30.21
C ARG A 149 21.44 -1.94 30.53
N LEU A 150 21.01 -0.69 30.64
CA LEU A 150 21.84 0.44 31.05
C LEU A 150 21.38 0.99 32.42
N PRO A 151 22.12 1.87 33.10
CA PRO A 151 21.59 2.68 34.19
C PRO A 151 20.42 3.59 33.76
N SER A 152 19.70 4.17 34.72
CA SER A 152 18.79 5.29 34.39
C SER A 152 19.63 6.51 34.04
N GLY A 153 19.24 7.24 33.00
CA GLY A 153 19.99 8.41 32.55
C GLY A 153 19.68 8.85 31.13
N ALA A 154 20.28 9.96 30.73
CA ALA A 154 20.28 10.44 29.36
C ALA A 154 21.43 9.80 28.57
N TYR A 155 21.15 9.46 27.32
CA TYR A 155 22.11 8.92 26.36
C TYR A 155 21.98 9.66 25.03
N VAL A 156 23.06 9.71 24.28
CA VAL A 156 23.09 10.28 22.92
C VAL A 156 23.15 9.13 21.94
N TYR A 157 22.34 9.16 20.88
CA TYR A 157 22.46 8.23 19.78
C TYR A 157 22.99 8.92 18.53
N ARG A 158 23.75 8.17 17.74
CA ARG A 158 24.20 8.52 16.40
C ARG A 158 23.61 7.50 15.43
N MET A 159 22.73 7.97 14.56
CA MET A 159 22.18 7.20 13.45
C MET A 159 22.99 7.50 12.19
N THR A 160 23.45 6.46 11.53
CA THR A 160 24.16 6.54 10.25
C THR A 160 23.29 5.92 9.17
N ILE A 161 22.96 6.69 8.14
CA ILE A 161 22.16 6.28 6.99
C ILE A 161 23.10 6.27 5.78
N LYS A 162 23.33 5.11 5.19
CA LYS A 162 24.16 4.97 3.99
C LYS A 162 23.29 4.61 2.79
N THR A 163 23.33 5.44 1.77
CA THR A 163 22.80 5.14 0.44
C THR A 163 23.96 4.70 -0.47
N PRO A 164 23.69 4.20 -1.69
CA PRO A 164 24.76 3.83 -2.62
C PRO A 164 25.74 4.97 -2.97
N GLY A 165 25.32 6.23 -2.84
CA GLY A 165 26.12 7.41 -3.22
C GLY A 165 26.48 8.36 -2.07
N ASP A 166 25.74 8.34 -0.97
CA ASP A 166 25.87 9.31 0.13
C ASP A 166 25.81 8.66 1.51
N GLN A 167 26.31 9.39 2.51
CA GLN A 167 26.16 9.05 3.91
C GLN A 167 25.62 10.23 4.70
N PHE A 168 24.54 10.00 5.43
CA PHE A 168 23.94 10.96 6.34
C PHE A 168 24.15 10.52 7.78
N ILE A 169 24.42 11.49 8.65
CA ILE A 169 24.57 11.25 10.09
C ILE A 169 23.55 12.12 10.80
N HIS A 170 22.74 11.49 11.64
CA HIS A 170 21.81 12.17 12.52
C HIS A 170 22.14 11.86 13.98
N THR A 171 22.02 12.84 14.86
CA THR A 171 22.25 12.67 16.30
C THR A 171 21.02 13.09 17.09
N GLY A 172 20.68 12.33 18.12
CA GLY A 172 19.62 12.71 19.05
C GLY A 172 19.84 12.16 20.45
N ARG A 173 18.85 12.36 21.32
CA ARG A 173 18.90 11.94 22.73
C ARG A 173 17.82 10.93 23.02
N VAL A 174 18.14 9.92 23.82
CA VAL A 174 17.17 9.01 24.44
C VAL A 174 17.32 9.06 25.97
N VAL A 175 16.21 8.90 26.69
CA VAL A 175 16.21 8.87 28.17
C VAL A 175 15.72 7.50 28.63
N ARG A 176 16.51 6.84 29.48
CA ARG A 176 16.14 5.55 30.06
C ARG A 176 15.81 5.72 31.54
N VAL A 177 14.73 5.09 31.98
CA VAL A 177 14.30 5.02 33.39
C VAL A 177 14.19 3.54 33.81
N ARG A 178 14.36 3.25 35.09
CA ARG A 178 14.19 1.88 35.62
C ARG A 178 12.74 1.63 35.99
#